data_AF-A0A6N3A7C6-F1
#
_entry.id   AF-A0A6N3A7C6-F1
#
_cell.length_a   1.000
_cell.length_b   1.000
_cell.length_c   1.000
_cell.angle_alpha   90.00
_cell.angle_beta   90.00
_cell.angle_gamma   90.00
#
_symmetry.space_group_name_H-M   'P 1'
#
loop_
_entity.id
_entity.type
_entity.pdbx_description
1 polymer ?
#
loop_
_entity_poly.entity_id
_entity_poly.type
_entity_poly.pdbx_seq_one_letter_code
_entity_poly.pdbx_strand_id
1 'polypeptide(L)'
;MKKLKKIAVLGLMTMVLSTSVFAAGKLPKDASDKNIDIFINDAVQTIPQEMGRVYFDKKTNRVMVPIRYISENLGAQINFYERNENNTRGVLIGAIDVLVELDINSTKAKVNKAGNESIIELDSPAILYDGRTYVPIRFISETLGLSVDWKDNSVYISGQFKTKGKRYNYGEDDNQKEINKENNKSFDQTKSLDDKDQKKNESVSIFH
;
A
#
# COMPACT_ATOMS: atom_id res chain seq x y z
N MET A 1 -64.24 14.16 -34.90
CA MET A 1 -63.48 14.47 -33.66
C MET A 1 -63.33 13.21 -32.81
N LYS A 2 -62.18 12.55 -32.84
CA LYS A 2 -61.82 11.45 -31.93
C LYS A 2 -60.45 11.77 -31.33
N LYS A 3 -60.40 11.98 -30.02
CA LYS A 3 -59.19 12.38 -29.29
C LYS A 3 -58.26 11.17 -29.16
N LEU A 4 -57.05 11.24 -29.74
CA LEU A 4 -55.98 10.27 -29.48
C LEU A 4 -55.45 10.48 -28.06
N LYS A 5 -55.66 9.47 -27.20
CA LYS A 5 -55.01 9.38 -25.89
C LYS A 5 -53.55 8.98 -26.10
N LYS A 6 -52.62 9.80 -25.61
CA LYS A 6 -51.19 9.49 -25.57
C LYS A 6 -50.98 8.28 -24.65
N ILE A 7 -50.56 7.14 -25.19
CA ILE A 7 -50.10 6.00 -24.40
C ILE A 7 -48.64 6.30 -24.06
N ALA A 8 -48.41 6.68 -22.80
CA ALA A 8 -47.06 6.69 -22.24
C ALA A 8 -46.63 5.24 -22.05
N VAL A 9 -45.76 4.75 -22.94
CA VAL A 9 -45.03 3.50 -22.73
C VAL A 9 -43.98 3.80 -21.66
N LEU A 10 -44.37 3.59 -20.40
CA LEU A 10 -43.46 3.58 -19.28
C LEU A 10 -42.62 2.30 -19.41
N GLY A 11 -41.46 2.43 -20.04
CA GLY A 11 -40.47 1.35 -20.13
C GLY A 11 -40.04 0.96 -18.73
N LEU A 12 -40.58 -0.17 -18.23
CA LEU A 12 -40.09 -0.84 -17.05
C LEU A 12 -38.73 -1.46 -17.44
N MET A 13 -37.68 -0.64 -17.40
CA MET A 13 -36.31 -1.09 -17.47
C MET A 13 -36.07 -1.91 -16.22
N THR A 14 -36.31 -3.22 -16.32
CA THR A 14 -35.92 -4.20 -15.32
C THR A 14 -34.40 -4.17 -15.25
N MET A 15 -33.90 -3.28 -14.41
CA MET A 15 -32.52 -3.27 -13.97
C MET A 15 -32.35 -4.56 -13.18
N VAL A 16 -31.93 -5.61 -13.89
CA VAL A 16 -31.39 -6.82 -13.29
C VAL A 16 -30.14 -6.34 -12.55
N LEU A 17 -30.32 -5.94 -11.29
CA LEU A 17 -29.25 -5.88 -10.32
C LEU A 17 -28.81 -7.33 -10.16
N SER A 18 -27.92 -7.76 -11.04
CA SER A 18 -27.10 -8.94 -10.84
C SER A 18 -26.32 -8.68 -9.57
N THR A 19 -26.92 -9.01 -8.42
CA THR A 19 -26.21 -9.17 -7.18
C THR A 19 -25.30 -10.36 -7.40
N SER A 20 -24.12 -10.09 -7.95
CA SER A 20 -22.99 -10.98 -7.84
C SER A 20 -22.83 -11.25 -6.36
N VAL A 21 -23.22 -12.46 -5.96
CA VAL A 21 -22.97 -12.99 -4.62
C VAL A 21 -21.46 -13.16 -4.54
N PHE A 22 -20.75 -12.09 -4.22
CA PHE A 22 -19.35 -12.18 -3.84
C PHE A 22 -19.33 -12.87 -2.48
N ALA A 23 -19.05 -14.18 -2.52
CA ALA A 23 -18.92 -15.00 -1.34
C ALA A 23 -17.92 -14.34 -0.38
N ALA A 24 -18.32 -14.19 0.88
CA ALA A 24 -17.45 -13.80 1.97
C ALA A 24 -16.17 -14.65 1.91
N GLY A 25 -15.03 -14.03 1.63
CA GLY A 25 -13.82 -14.72 1.19
C GLY A 25 -13.41 -15.88 2.07
N LYS A 26 -12.83 -16.92 1.47
CA LYS A 26 -12.40 -18.11 2.23
C LYS A 26 -11.30 -17.70 3.22
N LEU A 27 -11.17 -18.42 4.34
CA LEU A 27 -10.00 -18.27 5.21
C LEU A 27 -8.92 -19.29 4.84
N PRO A 28 -7.62 -18.98 5.05
CA PRO A 28 -6.55 -19.96 4.92
C PRO A 28 -6.78 -21.19 5.78
N LYS A 29 -6.24 -22.35 5.37
CA LYS A 29 -6.35 -23.61 6.15
C LYS A 29 -5.80 -23.48 7.56
N ASP A 30 -4.81 -22.62 7.72
CA ASP A 30 -4.10 -22.37 8.98
C ASP A 30 -4.82 -21.34 9.87
N ALA A 31 -5.95 -20.78 9.43
CA ALA A 31 -6.79 -19.91 10.23
C ALA A 31 -7.46 -20.69 11.38
N SER A 32 -7.49 -20.09 12.57
CA SER A 32 -8.26 -20.56 13.70
C SER A 32 -9.72 -20.11 13.60
N ASP A 33 -10.64 -20.91 14.15
CA ASP A 33 -12.07 -20.56 14.26
C ASP A 33 -12.36 -19.57 15.40
N LYS A 34 -11.33 -18.86 15.90
CA LYS A 34 -11.50 -17.87 16.95
C LYS A 34 -12.07 -16.60 16.33
N ASN A 35 -13.16 -16.09 16.89
CA ASN A 35 -13.58 -14.73 16.62
C ASN A 35 -12.56 -13.78 17.27
N ILE A 36 -12.04 -12.85 16.47
CA ILE A 36 -11.08 -11.84 16.88
C ILE A 36 -11.71 -10.49 16.62
N ASP A 37 -12.01 -9.75 17.67
CA ASP A 37 -12.48 -8.38 17.56
C ASP A 37 -11.28 -7.43 17.49
N ILE A 38 -11.44 -6.35 16.73
CA ILE A 38 -10.44 -5.29 16.63
C ILE A 38 -11.08 -4.01 17.17
N PHE A 39 -10.37 -3.36 18.09
CA PHE A 39 -10.72 -2.07 18.63
C PHE A 39 -9.66 -1.05 18.20
N ILE A 40 -10.08 0.07 17.64
CA ILE A 40 -9.19 1.22 17.35
C ILE A 40 -9.71 2.38 18.18
N ASN A 41 -8.90 2.88 19.13
CA ASN A 41 -9.29 3.93 20.08
C ASN A 41 -10.67 3.63 20.72
N ASP A 42 -10.82 2.41 21.25
CA ASP A 42 -12.02 1.85 21.89
C ASP A 42 -13.25 1.66 20.99
N ALA A 43 -13.18 2.03 19.71
CA ALA A 43 -14.23 1.76 18.74
C ALA A 43 -14.07 0.39 18.10
N VAL A 44 -15.12 -0.44 18.18
CA VAL A 44 -15.16 -1.76 17.52
C VAL A 44 -15.13 -1.61 16.00
N GLN A 45 -14.29 -2.41 15.36
CA GLN A 45 -14.04 -2.40 13.94
C GLN A 45 -14.72 -3.59 13.27
N THR A 46 -15.53 -3.32 12.25
CA THR A 46 -16.16 -4.36 11.42
C THR A 46 -15.56 -4.32 10.03
N ILE A 47 -15.03 -5.46 9.58
CA ILE A 47 -14.46 -5.60 8.23
C ILE A 47 -15.58 -5.97 7.26
N PRO A 48 -15.81 -5.18 6.20
CA PRO A 48 -16.74 -5.55 5.15
C PRO A 48 -16.29 -6.88 4.49
N GLN A 49 -17.24 -7.78 4.24
CA GLN A 49 -16.93 -9.15 3.76
C GLN A 49 -16.19 -9.16 2.41
N GLU A 50 -16.41 -8.13 1.60
CA GLU A 50 -15.74 -7.88 0.32
C GLU A 50 -14.28 -7.47 0.49
N MET A 51 -13.88 -6.93 1.64
CA MET A 51 -12.48 -6.61 1.95
C MET A 51 -11.71 -7.80 2.53
N GLY A 52 -12.43 -8.81 3.00
CA GLY A 52 -11.87 -10.04 3.59
C GLY A 52 -12.29 -10.22 5.03
N ARG A 53 -11.59 -11.08 5.75
CA ARG A 53 -11.87 -11.36 7.17
C ARG A 53 -10.58 -11.46 7.95
N VAL A 54 -10.55 -10.93 9.17
CA VAL A 54 -9.46 -11.19 10.10
C VAL A 54 -9.46 -12.65 10.49
N TYR A 55 -8.26 -13.19 10.69
CA TYR A 55 -8.11 -14.51 11.28
C TYR A 55 -6.86 -14.58 12.14
N PHE A 56 -6.88 -15.50 13.10
CA PHE A 56 -5.70 -15.88 13.85
C PHE A 56 -4.97 -17.01 13.12
N ASP A 57 -3.72 -16.78 12.73
CA ASP A 57 -2.86 -17.79 12.11
C ASP A 57 -2.29 -18.73 13.18
N LYS A 58 -2.63 -20.02 13.10
CA LYS A 58 -2.17 -21.06 14.02
C LYS A 58 -0.68 -21.37 13.88
N LYS A 59 -0.07 -21.09 12.72
CA LYS A 59 1.36 -21.37 12.49
C LYS A 59 2.26 -20.33 13.12
N THR A 60 1.89 -19.07 12.97
CA THR A 60 2.72 -17.94 13.42
C THR A 60 2.23 -17.33 14.74
N ASN A 61 1.08 -17.74 15.25
CA ASN A 61 0.42 -17.15 16.41
C ASN A 61 0.25 -15.64 16.25
N ARG A 62 -0.20 -15.20 15.07
CA ARG A 62 -0.42 -13.79 14.75
C ARG A 62 -1.81 -13.57 14.19
N VAL A 63 -2.36 -12.40 14.49
CA VAL A 63 -3.62 -11.93 13.90
C VAL A 63 -3.29 -11.31 12.54
N MET A 64 -3.87 -11.90 11.52
CA MET A 64 -3.70 -11.52 10.13
C MET A 64 -4.93 -10.75 9.67
N VAL A 65 -4.70 -9.64 8.97
CA VAL A 65 -5.75 -8.72 8.55
C VAL A 65 -5.52 -8.31 7.09
N PRO A 66 -6.59 -8.14 6.28
CA PRO A 66 -6.45 -7.58 4.94
C PRO A 66 -5.82 -6.20 5.00
N ILE A 67 -4.70 -5.99 4.31
CA ILE A 67 -3.95 -4.73 4.40
C ILE A 67 -4.81 -3.51 4.07
N ARG A 68 -5.70 -3.64 3.08
CA ARG A 68 -6.58 -2.55 2.64
C ARG A 68 -7.45 -2.01 3.77
N TYR A 69 -8.05 -2.90 4.55
CA TYR A 69 -8.91 -2.50 5.66
C TYR A 69 -8.16 -1.68 6.70
N ILE A 70 -6.96 -2.12 7.09
CA ILE A 70 -6.14 -1.39 8.05
C ILE A 70 -5.68 -0.07 7.47
N SER A 71 -5.15 -0.06 6.25
CA SER A 71 -4.64 1.16 5.66
C SER A 71 -5.70 2.27 5.57
N GLU A 72 -6.93 1.95 5.17
CA GLU A 72 -8.03 2.91 5.12
C GLU A 72 -8.36 3.49 6.50
N ASN A 73 -8.51 2.64 7.52
CA ASN A 73 -8.83 3.08 8.88
C ASN A 73 -7.69 3.85 9.55
N LEU A 74 -6.43 3.58 9.17
CA LEU A 74 -5.27 4.27 9.73
C LEU A 74 -4.80 5.48 8.89
N GLY A 75 -5.57 5.88 7.87
CA GLY A 75 -5.27 7.04 7.02
C GLY A 75 -4.07 6.86 6.07
N ALA A 76 -3.69 5.60 5.83
CA ALA A 76 -2.63 5.21 4.93
C ALA A 76 -3.18 4.87 3.54
N GLN A 77 -2.40 5.20 2.51
CA GLN A 77 -2.67 4.81 1.13
C GLN A 77 -1.92 3.53 0.79
N ILE A 78 -2.49 2.72 -0.10
CA ILE A 78 -1.87 1.49 -0.58
C ILE A 78 -1.66 1.54 -2.08
N ASN A 79 -0.53 1.02 -2.53
CA ASN A 79 -0.28 0.73 -3.93
C ASN A 79 0.34 -0.65 -4.04
N PHE A 80 -0.07 -1.42 -5.03
CA PHE A 80 0.49 -2.74 -5.30
C PHE A 80 1.50 -2.62 -6.43
N TYR A 81 2.60 -3.37 -6.34
CA TYR A 81 3.61 -3.42 -7.38
C TYR A 81 3.92 -4.86 -7.77
N GLU A 82 4.43 -4.99 -8.98
CA GLU A 82 4.99 -6.20 -9.54
C GLU A 82 6.33 -5.85 -10.20
N ARG A 83 7.38 -6.56 -9.82
CA ARG A 83 8.74 -6.36 -10.31
C ARG A 83 9.09 -7.52 -11.22
N ASN A 84 9.12 -7.25 -12.52
CA ASN A 84 9.32 -8.26 -13.56
C ASN A 84 10.69 -8.95 -13.49
N GLU A 85 11.73 -8.25 -13.03
CA GLU A 85 13.12 -8.75 -13.00
C GLU A 85 13.28 -10.00 -12.12
N ASN A 86 12.54 -10.07 -11.02
CA ASN A 86 12.63 -11.14 -10.04
C ASN A 86 11.28 -11.79 -9.73
N ASN A 87 10.24 -11.48 -10.53
CA ASN A 87 8.87 -11.95 -10.34
C ASN A 87 8.35 -11.75 -8.90
N THR A 88 8.71 -10.61 -8.29
CA THR A 88 8.25 -10.26 -6.94
C THR A 88 7.03 -9.37 -7.02
N ARG A 89 6.10 -9.60 -6.09
CA ARG A 89 4.89 -8.79 -5.93
C ARG A 89 4.88 -8.26 -4.51
N GLY A 90 4.37 -7.05 -4.32
CA GLY A 90 4.38 -6.44 -3.01
C GLY A 90 3.37 -5.32 -2.87
N VAL A 91 3.43 -4.69 -1.70
CA VAL A 91 2.58 -3.57 -1.32
C VAL A 91 3.43 -2.43 -0.80
N LEU A 92 3.11 -1.23 -1.26
CA LEU A 92 3.59 0.03 -0.76
C LEU A 92 2.50 0.66 0.10
N ILE A 93 2.83 1.01 1.33
CA ILE A 93 1.91 1.61 2.29
C ILE A 93 2.45 2.97 2.65
N GLY A 94 1.78 4.02 2.19
CA GLY A 94 2.15 5.41 2.40
C GLY A 94 1.27 6.05 3.47
N ALA A 95 1.87 6.45 4.58
CA ALA A 95 1.26 7.29 5.59
C ALA A 95 2.07 8.58 5.77
N ILE A 96 1.66 9.41 6.73
CA ILE A 96 2.37 10.65 7.02
C ILE A 96 3.74 10.34 7.64
N ASP A 97 4.79 10.82 6.98
CA ASP A 97 6.20 10.58 7.29
C ASP A 97 6.61 9.09 7.30
N VAL A 98 5.77 8.18 6.81
CA VAL A 98 6.06 6.74 6.82
C VAL A 98 5.78 6.15 5.45
N LEU A 99 6.76 5.46 4.87
CA LEU A 99 6.58 4.61 3.70
C LEU A 99 7.05 3.20 4.03
N VAL A 100 6.18 2.22 3.81
CA VAL A 100 6.49 0.80 4.00
C VAL A 100 6.45 0.12 2.64
N GLU A 101 7.55 -0.52 2.25
CA GLU A 101 7.63 -1.44 1.12
C GLU A 101 7.71 -2.87 1.67
N LEU A 102 6.79 -3.72 1.23
CA LEU A 102 6.63 -5.08 1.74
C LEU A 102 6.37 -6.04 0.58
N ASP A 103 7.35 -6.92 0.33
CA ASP A 103 7.21 -8.02 -0.61
C ASP A 103 6.32 -9.13 -0.03
N ILE A 104 5.49 -9.72 -0.88
CA ILE A 104 4.65 -10.87 -0.53
C ILE A 104 5.56 -12.08 -0.26
N ASN A 105 5.21 -12.86 0.76
CA ASN A 105 5.96 -13.99 1.32
C ASN A 105 7.29 -13.60 2.01
N SER A 106 7.55 -12.31 2.20
CA SER A 106 8.70 -11.83 2.97
C SER A 106 8.33 -11.59 4.43
N THR A 107 9.26 -11.91 5.34
CA THR A 107 9.26 -11.48 6.74
C THR A 107 10.06 -10.19 6.94
N LYS A 108 10.50 -9.53 5.87
CA LYS A 108 11.25 -8.28 5.93
C LYS A 108 10.47 -7.19 5.20
N ALA A 109 10.32 -6.06 5.85
CA ALA A 109 9.79 -4.84 5.26
C ALA A 109 10.84 -3.75 5.28
N LYS A 110 10.86 -2.97 4.22
CA LYS A 110 11.66 -1.75 4.13
C LYS A 110 10.79 -0.58 4.57
N VAL A 111 11.22 0.13 5.61
CA VAL A 111 10.46 1.22 6.22
C VAL A 111 11.28 2.50 6.19
N ASN A 112 10.73 3.53 5.56
CA ASN A 112 11.24 4.89 5.62
C ASN A 112 10.40 5.70 6.61
N LYS A 113 11.02 6.19 7.69
CA LYS A 113 10.39 7.10 8.67
C LYS A 113 11.08 8.47 8.62
N ALA A 114 10.37 9.48 8.13
CA ALA A 114 10.84 10.86 8.01
C ALA A 114 12.22 10.98 7.32
N GLY A 115 12.46 10.17 6.28
CA GLY A 115 13.74 10.14 5.55
C GLY A 115 14.72 9.06 6.01
N ASN A 116 14.51 8.46 7.18
CA ASN A 116 15.39 7.40 7.71
C ASN A 116 14.90 6.02 7.27
N GLU A 117 15.71 5.34 6.49
CA GLU A 117 15.41 4.01 5.97
C GLU A 117 15.91 2.92 6.93
N SER A 118 15.08 1.91 7.15
CA SER A 118 15.39 0.76 8.01
C SER A 118 14.71 -0.49 7.49
N ILE A 119 15.26 -1.66 7.81
CA ILE A 119 14.62 -2.96 7.56
C ILE A 119 14.01 -3.43 8.88
N ILE A 120 12.72 -3.70 8.87
CA ILE A 120 11.97 -4.22 10.03
C ILE A 120 11.59 -5.67 9.73
N GLU A 121 11.82 -6.55 10.70
CA GLU A 121 11.38 -7.93 10.63
C GLU A 121 9.93 -8.07 11.12
N LEU A 122 9.16 -8.86 10.39
CA LEU A 122 7.79 -9.22 10.70
C LEU A 122 7.80 -10.57 11.40
N ASP A 123 7.00 -10.67 12.46
CA ASP A 123 6.77 -11.95 13.16
C ASP A 123 6.12 -13.04 12.28
N SER A 124 5.46 -12.62 11.20
CA SER A 124 4.83 -13.51 10.22
C SER A 124 4.92 -12.86 8.84
N PRO A 125 5.18 -13.63 7.77
CA PRO A 125 5.26 -13.07 6.43
C PRO A 125 3.94 -12.44 6.00
N ALA A 126 4.03 -11.44 5.12
CA ALA A 126 2.88 -11.01 4.34
C ALA A 126 2.47 -12.14 3.40
N ILE A 127 1.17 -12.44 3.28
CA ILE A 127 0.70 -13.52 2.40
C ILE A 127 -0.36 -13.01 1.43
N LEU A 128 -0.36 -13.59 0.23
CA LEU A 128 -1.45 -13.40 -0.73
C LEU A 128 -2.42 -14.57 -0.61
N TYR A 129 -3.66 -14.30 -0.23
CA TYR A 129 -4.70 -15.31 -0.10
C TYR A 129 -6.03 -14.77 -0.60
N ASP A 130 -6.72 -15.55 -1.44
CA ASP A 130 -8.03 -15.17 -2.00
C ASP A 130 -8.02 -13.78 -2.67
N GLY A 131 -6.95 -13.48 -3.41
CA GLY A 131 -6.76 -12.19 -4.08
C GLY A 131 -6.46 -11.00 -3.17
N ARG A 132 -6.23 -11.23 -1.87
CA ARG A 132 -6.00 -10.20 -0.86
C ARG A 132 -4.66 -10.39 -0.17
N THR A 133 -3.97 -9.28 0.10
CA THR A 133 -2.74 -9.31 0.89
C THR A 133 -3.09 -9.23 2.37
N TYR A 134 -2.66 -10.23 3.13
CA TYR A 134 -2.79 -10.29 4.57
C TYR A 134 -1.45 -10.02 5.24
N VAL A 135 -1.50 -9.23 6.30
CA VAL A 135 -0.33 -8.80 7.05
C VAL A 135 -0.60 -8.91 8.55
N PRO A 136 0.44 -9.05 9.39
CA PRO A 136 0.27 -9.02 10.83
C PRO A 136 -0.21 -7.64 11.27
N ILE A 137 -1.33 -7.58 11.99
CA ILE A 137 -1.94 -6.32 12.41
C ILE A 137 -1.00 -5.46 13.27
N ARG A 138 -0.20 -6.13 14.13
CA ARG A 138 0.79 -5.47 14.99
C ARG A 138 1.84 -4.74 14.18
N PHE A 139 2.44 -5.43 13.20
CA PHE A 139 3.50 -4.87 12.36
C PHE A 139 3.07 -3.56 11.71
N ILE A 140 1.90 -3.54 11.07
CA ILE A 140 1.40 -2.32 10.42
C ILE A 140 1.10 -1.23 11.42
N SER A 141 0.39 -1.54 12.50
CA SER A 141 -0.01 -0.55 13.50
C SER A 141 1.19 0.11 14.17
N GLU A 142 2.17 -0.68 14.63
CA GLU A 142 3.39 -0.19 15.27
C GLU A 142 4.30 0.56 14.30
N THR A 143 4.37 0.11 13.05
CA THR A 143 5.13 0.83 12.00
C THR A 143 4.58 2.24 11.78
N LEU A 144 3.27 2.40 11.91
CA LEU A 144 2.56 3.68 11.84
C LEU A 144 2.56 4.48 13.15
N GLY A 145 3.22 3.98 14.20
CA GLY A 145 3.37 4.66 15.48
C GLY A 145 2.21 4.47 16.47
N LEU A 146 1.38 3.45 16.26
CA LEU A 146 0.29 3.08 17.16
C LEU A 146 0.76 1.97 18.12
N SER A 147 0.13 1.92 19.29
CA SER A 147 0.32 0.84 20.26
C SER A 147 -0.67 -0.28 20.00
N VAL A 148 -0.24 -1.52 20.18
CA VAL A 148 -1.10 -2.72 20.02
C VAL A 148 -1.04 -3.58 21.26
N ASP A 149 -2.20 -3.81 21.86
CA ASP A 149 -2.40 -4.74 22.97
C ASP A 149 -3.34 -5.88 22.55
N TRP A 150 -3.21 -7.02 23.22
CA TRP A 150 -4.03 -8.20 22.98
C TRP A 150 -4.54 -8.76 24.29
N LYS A 151 -5.87 -8.73 24.48
CA LYS A 151 -6.57 -9.26 25.65
C LYS A 151 -7.91 -9.83 25.24
N ASP A 152 -8.36 -10.90 25.91
CA ASP A 152 -9.68 -11.50 25.71
C ASP A 152 -10.03 -11.79 24.24
N ASN A 153 -9.10 -12.43 23.52
CA ASN A 153 -9.19 -12.72 22.08
C ASN A 153 -9.37 -11.48 21.18
N SER A 154 -9.11 -10.28 21.68
CA SER A 154 -9.36 -9.04 20.98
C SER A 154 -8.08 -8.22 20.84
N VAL A 155 -7.93 -7.55 19.70
CA VAL A 155 -6.79 -6.67 19.42
C VAL A 155 -7.21 -5.24 19.71
N TYR A 156 -6.45 -4.54 20.56
CA TYR A 156 -6.67 -3.15 20.91
C TYR A 156 -5.54 -2.31 20.31
N ILE A 157 -5.90 -1.40 19.42
CA ILE A 157 -4.99 -0.45 18.80
C ILE A 157 -5.30 0.92 19.39
N SER A 158 -4.29 1.59 19.92
CA SER A 158 -4.44 2.92 20.50
C SER A 158 -3.33 3.86 20.03
N GLY A 159 -3.69 5.12 19.80
CA GLY A 159 -2.73 6.14 19.39
C GLY A 159 -3.36 7.28 18.62
N GLN A 160 -2.52 8.29 18.36
CA GLN A 160 -2.91 9.44 17.56
C GLN A 160 -2.37 9.29 16.13
N PHE A 161 -3.28 9.33 15.17
CA PHE A 161 -2.89 9.36 13.76
C PHE A 161 -2.19 10.66 13.45
N LYS A 162 -1.04 10.58 12.79
CA LYS A 162 -0.40 11.78 12.26
C LYS A 162 -1.31 12.43 11.23
N THR A 163 -1.51 13.74 11.34
CA THR A 163 -2.33 14.55 10.40
C THR A 163 -1.51 15.57 9.62
N LYS A 164 -0.24 15.78 9.97
CA LYS A 164 0.69 16.72 9.34
C LYS A 164 2.06 16.08 9.12
N GLY A 165 2.66 16.30 7.95
CA GLY A 165 3.96 15.77 7.55
C GLY A 165 4.00 15.46 6.06
N LYS A 166 5.09 14.86 5.58
CA LYS A 166 5.20 14.46 4.17
C LYS A 166 4.25 13.29 3.92
N ARG A 167 3.35 13.41 2.94
CA ARG A 167 2.57 12.27 2.44
C ARG A 167 3.36 11.56 1.37
N TYR A 168 3.58 10.26 1.55
CA TYR A 168 4.14 9.43 0.49
C TYR A 168 2.98 8.92 -0.38
N ASN A 169 2.73 9.62 -1.49
CA ASN A 169 1.81 9.16 -2.52
C ASN A 169 2.62 8.49 -3.63
N TYR A 170 2.44 7.18 -3.80
CA TYR A 170 3.10 6.45 -4.88
C TYR A 170 2.41 6.81 -6.21
N GLY A 171 3.14 7.54 -7.06
CA GLY A 171 2.66 8.10 -8.34
C GLY A 171 3.34 9.43 -8.70
N GLU A 172 3.65 10.29 -7.71
CA GLU A 172 4.36 11.56 -7.95
C GLU A 172 5.86 11.47 -7.60
N ASP A 173 6.23 10.75 -6.55
CA ASP A 173 7.62 10.64 -6.08
C ASP A 173 8.52 9.81 -7.02
N ASP A 174 7.98 8.79 -7.72
CA ASP A 174 8.73 8.01 -8.70
C ASP A 174 8.99 8.81 -9.99
N ASN A 175 8.01 9.61 -10.44
CA ASN A 175 8.21 10.56 -11.52
C ASN A 175 9.33 11.57 -11.17
N GLN A 176 9.37 12.09 -9.95
CA GLN A 176 10.46 12.98 -9.52
C GLN A 176 11.83 12.26 -9.44
N LYS A 177 11.89 11.00 -9.01
CA LYS A 177 13.15 10.23 -9.01
C LYS A 177 13.64 9.91 -10.41
N GLU A 178 12.76 9.56 -11.34
CA GLU A 178 13.09 9.34 -12.75
C GLU A 178 13.53 10.63 -13.43
N ILE A 179 12.78 11.73 -13.26
CA ILE A 179 13.15 13.07 -13.76
C ILE A 179 14.51 13.51 -13.20
N ASN A 180 14.77 13.33 -11.90
CA ASN A 180 16.06 13.69 -11.31
C ASN A 180 17.21 12.81 -11.81
N LYS A 181 16.95 11.52 -12.08
CA LYS A 181 17.95 10.60 -12.65
C LYS A 181 18.27 10.93 -14.11
N GLU A 182 17.26 11.37 -14.87
CA GLU A 182 17.41 11.79 -16.28
C GLU A 182 18.11 13.15 -16.38
N ASN A 183 17.75 14.11 -15.53
CA ASN A 183 18.42 15.41 -15.42
C ASN A 183 19.89 15.27 -15.01
N ASN A 184 20.20 14.38 -14.07
CA ASN A 184 21.59 14.13 -13.66
C ASN A 184 22.41 13.43 -14.76
N LYS A 185 21.81 12.56 -15.57
CA LYS A 185 22.47 11.97 -16.75
C LYS A 185 22.70 12.99 -17.87
N SER A 186 21.75 13.89 -18.10
CA SER A 186 21.89 14.97 -19.09
C SER A 186 22.98 15.97 -18.68
N PHE A 187 23.05 16.31 -17.39
CA PHE A 187 24.08 17.20 -16.83
C PHE A 187 25.51 16.63 -16.93
N ASP A 188 25.67 15.31 -16.75
CA ASP A 188 26.97 14.63 -16.87
C ASP A 188 27.46 14.58 -18.33
N GLN A 189 26.52 14.45 -19.29
CA GLN A 189 26.85 14.47 -20.72
C GLN A 189 27.27 15.86 -21.22
N THR A 190 26.61 16.93 -20.76
CA THR A 190 27.00 18.31 -21.12
C THR A 190 28.37 18.69 -20.55
N LYS A 191 28.70 18.23 -19.34
CA LYS A 191 30.00 18.52 -18.71
C LYS A 191 31.18 17.83 -19.40
N SER A 192 30.94 16.69 -20.04
CA SER A 192 31.96 15.94 -20.81
C SER A 192 32.30 16.53 -22.19
N LEU A 193 31.44 17.41 -22.72
CA LEU A 193 31.63 18.11 -23.99
C LEU A 193 32.39 19.43 -23.79
N ASP A 194 32.09 20.18 -22.72
CA ASP A 194 32.76 21.46 -22.43
C ASP A 194 34.24 21.29 -22.06
N ASP A 195 34.64 20.18 -21.44
CA ASP A 195 36.02 19.92 -21.03
C ASP A 195 36.94 19.49 -22.19
N LYS A 196 36.37 19.05 -23.33
CA LYS A 196 37.15 18.70 -24.53
C LYS A 196 37.47 19.90 -25.42
N ASP A 197 36.66 20.95 -25.37
CA ASP A 197 36.88 22.17 -26.15
C ASP A 197 37.81 23.18 -25.45
N GLN A 198 37.88 23.17 -24.10
CA GLN A 198 38.85 24.03 -23.38
C GLN A 198 40.31 23.53 -23.49
N LYS A 199 40.56 22.22 -23.59
CA LYS A 199 41.93 21.68 -23.76
C LYS A 199 42.51 21.83 -25.17
N LYS A 200 41.71 22.22 -26.18
CA LYS A 200 42.20 22.41 -27.55
C LYS A 200 42.70 23.83 -27.83
N ASN A 201 42.30 24.81 -27.00
CA ASN A 201 42.63 26.22 -27.21
C ASN A 201 43.84 26.73 -26.42
N GLU A 202 44.44 25.92 -25.53
CA GLU A 202 45.68 26.28 -24.81
C GLU A 202 46.97 25.75 -25.48
N SER A 203 46.86 24.93 -26.52
CA SER A 203 48.00 24.39 -27.27
C SER A 203 48.36 25.15 -28.56
N VAL A 204 47.74 26.31 -28.81
CA VAL A 204 48.07 27.20 -29.95
C VAL A 204 48.39 28.61 -29.45
N SER A 205 49.38 28.72 -28.55
CA SER A 205 50.02 30.00 -28.24
C SER A 205 51.46 29.80 -27.79
N ILE A 206 52.20 28.99 -28.55
CA ILE A 206 53.66 29.02 -28.58
C ILE A 206 54.00 28.84 -30.06
N PHE A 207 54.78 29.78 -30.62
CA PHE A 207 55.35 29.87 -31.96
C PHE A 207 54.88 31.06 -32.81
N HIS A 208 55.82 32.02 -32.92
CA HIS A 208 55.94 33.21 -33.77
C HIS A 208 55.49 34.54 -33.18
#